data_AF-A0A1G6JZL1-F1
#
_entry.id   AF-A0A1G6JZL1-F1
#
_cell.length_a   1.000
_cell.length_b   1.000
_cell.length_c   1.000
_cell.angle_alpha   90.00
_cell.angle_beta   90.00
_cell.angle_gamma   90.00
#
_symmetry.space_group_name_H-M   'P 1'
#
loop_
_entity.id
_entity.type
_entity.pdbx_description
1 polymer ?
#
loop_
_entity_poly.entity_id
_entity_poly.type
_entity_poly.pdbx_seq_one_letter_code
_entity_poly.pdbx_strand_id
1 'polypeptide(L)'
;MNMQNELCTLEQIYNFLLMRPYFHKHSQFEKLKEFFYEIHEMNGGFFEVKNSYSFLGTFNGKQKVIDSTHSPDFLDKKIFLQWVIKQIN
;
A
#
# COMPACT_ATOMS: atom_id res chain seq x y z
N MET A 1 -13.02 9.57 -7.26
CA MET A 1 -11.86 9.96 -8.06
C MET A 1 -11.89 9.18 -9.38
N ASN A 2 -11.23 9.63 -10.44
CA ASN A 2 -11.04 8.82 -11.65
C ASN A 2 -9.86 7.86 -11.41
N MET A 3 -9.92 6.63 -11.93
CA MET A 3 -8.92 5.57 -11.72
C MET A 3 -7.49 6.01 -12.10
N GLN A 4 -7.37 6.87 -13.12
CA GLN A 4 -6.10 7.47 -13.54
C GLN A 4 -5.48 8.35 -12.44
N ASN A 5 -6.31 9.10 -11.70
CA ASN A 5 -5.85 9.97 -10.63
C ASN A 5 -5.43 9.16 -9.40
N GLU A 6 -6.15 8.08 -9.09
CA GLU A 6 -5.77 7.15 -8.01
C GLU A 6 -4.42 6.48 -8.27
N LEU A 7 -4.20 5.97 -9.48
CA LEU A 7 -2.91 5.38 -9.85
C LEU A 7 -1.76 6.40 -9.75
N CYS A 8 -2.00 7.65 -10.17
CA CYS A 8 -1.01 8.73 -10.05
C CYS A 8 -0.64 9.00 -8.58
N THR A 9 -1.63 9.10 -7.69
CA THR A 9 -1.39 9.28 -6.24
C THR A 9 -0.62 8.11 -5.64
N LEU A 10 -1.00 6.87 -5.97
CA LEU A 10 -0.29 5.67 -5.49
C LEU A 10 1.15 5.63 -6.00
N GLU A 11 1.40 6.04 -7.24
CA GLU A 11 2.75 6.14 -7.80
C GLU A 11 3.59 7.23 -7.11
N GLN A 12 3.00 8.37 -6.76
CA GLN A 12 3.68 9.41 -5.99
C GLN A 12 4.12 8.90 -4.62
N ILE A 13 3.22 8.20 -3.90
CA ILE A 13 3.51 7.61 -2.58
C ILE A 13 4.59 6.53 -2.71
N TYR A 14 4.51 5.68 -3.74
CA TYR A 14 5.53 4.69 -4.04
C TYR A 14 6.91 5.32 -4.22
N ASN A 15 7.00 6.36 -5.07
CA ASN A 15 8.27 7.06 -5.32
C ASN A 15 8.77 7.77 -4.06
N PHE A 16 7.88 8.34 -3.25
CA PHE A 16 8.23 8.95 -1.96
C PHE A 16 8.88 7.95 -1.00
N LEU A 17 8.34 6.73 -0.89
CA LEU A 17 8.92 5.68 -0.07
C LEU A 17 10.30 5.23 -0.58
N LEU A 18 10.48 5.11 -1.89
CA LEU A 18 11.78 4.76 -2.48
C LEU A 18 12.88 5.79 -2.18
N MET A 19 12.52 7.06 -1.96
CA MET A 19 13.46 8.11 -1.58
C MET A 19 13.87 8.05 -0.11
N ARG A 20 13.16 7.28 0.74
CA ARG A 20 13.49 7.19 2.17
C ARG A 20 14.83 6.48 2.38
N PRO A 21 15.69 6.99 3.27
CA PRO A 21 16.92 6.30 3.66
C PRO A 21 16.61 4.86 4.11
N TYR A 22 17.44 3.92 3.67
CA TYR A 22 17.36 2.49 4.04
C TYR A 22 16.11 1.73 3.61
N PHE A 23 15.12 2.34 2.96
CA PHE A 23 13.92 1.65 2.49
C PHE A 23 14.22 0.49 1.53
N HIS A 24 15.29 0.60 0.74
CA HIS A 24 15.78 -0.48 -0.12
C HIS A 24 16.19 -1.74 0.67
N LYS A 25 16.63 -1.59 1.93
CA LYS A 25 17.03 -2.70 2.81
C LYS A 25 15.84 -3.36 3.51
N HIS A 26 14.66 -2.76 3.45
CA HIS A 26 13.46 -3.32 4.06
C HIS A 26 13.07 -4.63 3.37
N SER A 27 12.62 -5.58 4.17
CA SER A 27 11.95 -6.79 3.70
C SER A 27 10.69 -6.44 2.90
N GLN A 28 10.20 -7.39 2.09
CA GLN A 28 8.94 -7.24 1.37
C GLN A 28 7.79 -6.83 2.31
N PHE A 29 7.69 -7.48 3.47
CA PHE A 29 6.68 -7.17 4.47
C PHE A 29 6.77 -5.73 5.00
N GLU A 30 7.97 -5.25 5.34
CA GLU A 30 8.17 -3.88 5.83
C GLU A 30 7.80 -2.83 4.78
N LYS A 31 8.17 -3.08 3.51
CA LYS A 31 7.80 -2.20 2.39
C LYS A 31 6.28 -2.13 2.21
N LEU A 32 5.60 -3.26 2.27
CA LEU A 32 4.13 -3.33 2.20
C LEU A 32 3.48 -2.60 3.38
N LYS A 33 3.98 -2.83 4.60
CA LYS A 33 3.47 -2.17 5.80
C LYS A 33 3.56 -0.66 5.68
N GLU A 34 4.72 -0.12 5.31
CA GLU A 34 4.88 1.32 5.11
C GLU A 34 4.00 1.84 3.99
N PHE A 35 3.89 1.12 2.87
CA PHE A 35 3.06 1.55 1.76
C PHE A 35 1.58 1.61 2.13
N PHE A 36 1.03 0.57 2.77
CA PHE A 36 -0.36 0.58 3.22
C PHE A 36 -0.60 1.60 4.35
N TYR A 37 0.41 1.88 5.16
CA TYR A 37 0.38 2.95 6.15
C TYR A 37 0.40 4.35 5.50
N GLU A 38 1.04 4.59 4.37
CA GLU A 38 0.98 5.91 3.74
C GLU A 38 -0.33 6.16 2.99
N ILE A 39 -0.99 5.10 2.48
CA ILE A 39 -2.20 5.26 1.66
C ILE A 39 -3.52 5.16 2.46
N HIS A 40 -3.49 4.77 3.74
CA HIS A 40 -4.71 4.71 4.55
C HIS A 40 -5.25 6.11 4.84
N GLU A 41 -6.57 6.24 4.99
CA GLU A 41 -7.17 7.53 5.30
C GLU A 41 -6.85 7.98 6.74
N MET A 42 -6.06 9.05 6.89
CA MET A 42 -5.63 9.56 8.21
C MET A 42 -6.75 10.23 9.01
N ASN A 43 -7.83 10.69 8.37
CA ASN A 43 -8.93 11.39 9.05
C ASN A 43 -9.95 10.39 9.62
N GLY A 44 -9.60 9.78 10.75
CA GLY A 44 -10.45 8.83 11.48
C GLY A 44 -10.39 7.39 10.97
N GLY A 45 -9.53 7.11 10.00
CA GLY A 45 -9.20 5.75 9.59
C GLY A 45 -8.28 5.07 10.59
N PHE A 46 -8.47 3.76 10.70
CA PHE A 46 -7.63 2.87 11.49
C PHE A 46 -6.68 2.15 10.55
N PHE A 47 -5.46 1.87 11.00
CA PHE A 47 -4.53 0.99 10.31
C PHE A 47 -3.93 0.02 11.32
N GLU A 48 -4.03 -1.28 11.04
CA GLU A 48 -3.50 -2.34 11.88
C GLU A 48 -2.90 -3.46 11.04
N VAL A 49 -1.76 -3.94 11.52
CA VAL A 49 -1.16 -5.19 11.04
C VAL A 49 -1.78 -6.31 11.87
N LYS A 50 -2.67 -7.12 11.28
CA LYS A 50 -3.34 -8.21 11.99
C LYS A 50 -2.43 -9.42 12.22
N ASN A 51 -1.57 -9.71 11.25
CA ASN A 51 -0.59 -10.79 11.28
C ASN A 51 0.50 -10.48 10.24
N SER A 52 1.49 -11.36 10.07
CA SER A 52 2.64 -11.15 9.17
C SER A 52 2.29 -10.94 7.70
N TYR A 53 1.02 -11.07 7.28
CA TYR A 53 0.61 -10.91 5.88
C TYR A 53 -0.71 -10.17 5.69
N SER A 54 -1.33 -9.60 6.73
CA SER A 54 -2.64 -8.96 6.58
C SER A 54 -2.68 -7.56 7.19
N PHE A 55 -3.18 -6.62 6.40
CA PHE A 55 -3.34 -5.21 6.76
C PHE A 55 -4.82 -4.87 6.83
N LEU A 56 -5.31 -4.44 7.99
CA LEU A 56 -6.64 -3.88 8.15
C LEU A 56 -6.53 -2.36 8.10
N GLY A 57 -7.29 -1.72 7.21
CA GLY A 57 -7.41 -0.27 7.26
C GLY A 57 -8.56 0.30 6.46
N THR A 58 -8.74 1.61 6.57
CA THR A 58 -9.72 2.35 5.76
C THR A 58 -9.06 2.86 4.49
N PHE A 59 -9.55 2.37 3.35
CA PHE A 59 -9.09 2.76 2.02
C PHE A 59 -10.31 3.16 1.19
N ASN A 60 -10.26 4.33 0.52
CA ASN A 60 -11.37 4.88 -0.26
C ASN A 60 -12.71 4.88 0.50
N GLY A 61 -12.70 5.31 1.76
CA GLY A 61 -13.85 5.38 2.66
C GLY A 61 -14.41 4.02 3.13
N LYS A 62 -13.75 2.90 2.83
CA LYS A 62 -14.18 1.55 3.24
C LYS A 62 -13.13 0.85 4.07
N GLN A 63 -13.56 0.22 5.16
CA GLN A 63 -12.69 -0.68 5.91
C GLN A 63 -12.45 -1.96 5.10
N LYS A 64 -11.19 -2.33 4.90
CA LYS A 64 -10.77 -3.53 4.16
C LYS A 64 -9.65 -4.25 4.87
N VAL A 65 -9.64 -5.57 4.72
CA VAL A 65 -8.50 -6.42 5.04
C VAL A 65 -7.81 -6.76 3.73
N ILE A 66 -6.52 -6.45 3.64
CA ILE A 66 -5.67 -6.78 2.49
C ILE A 66 -4.78 -7.94 2.89
N ASP A 67 -4.96 -9.09 2.24
CA ASP A 67 -4.07 -10.24 2.35
C ASP A 67 -2.92 -10.10 1.35
N SER A 68 -1.70 -10.06 1.87
CA SER A 68 -0.45 -9.87 1.13
C SER A 68 0.38 -11.14 0.95
N THR A 69 -0.17 -12.30 1.33
CA THR A 69 0.50 -13.62 1.19
C THR A 69 0.97 -13.87 -0.25
N HIS A 70 0.19 -13.41 -1.24
CA HIS A 70 0.50 -13.54 -2.68
C HIS A 70 0.73 -12.17 -3.33
N SER A 71 1.25 -11.21 -2.56
CA SER A 71 1.57 -9.89 -3.11
C SER A 71 2.70 -10.00 -4.17
N PRO A 72 2.64 -9.22 -5.26
CA PRO A 72 3.77 -9.06 -6.17
C PRO A 72 4.98 -8.46 -5.45
N ASP A 73 6.17 -8.66 -6.00
CA ASP A 73 7.37 -7.98 -5.52
C ASP A 73 7.14 -6.46 -5.54
N PHE A 74 7.50 -5.79 -4.42
CA PHE A 74 7.33 -4.35 -4.30
C PHE A 74 8.12 -3.58 -5.36
N LEU A 75 9.26 -4.11 -5.82
CA LEU A 75 10.11 -3.48 -6.82
C LEU A 75 9.56 -3.62 -8.25
N ASP A 76 8.62 -4.55 -8.49
CA ASP A 76 7.88 -4.65 -9.75
C ASP A 76 6.76 -3.60 -9.81
N LYS A 77 7.14 -2.30 -9.76
CA LYS A 77 6.24 -1.14 -9.60
C LYS A 77 4.91 -1.27 -10.36
N LYS A 78 4.97 -1.60 -11.65
CA LYS A 78 3.77 -1.68 -12.50
C LYS A 78 2.80 -2.77 -12.03
N ILE A 79 3.32 -3.97 -11.76
CA ILE A 79 2.52 -5.11 -11.32
C ILE A 79 2.00 -4.85 -9.90
N PHE A 80 2.87 -4.35 -9.03
CA PHE A 80 2.53 -4.01 -7.65
C PHE A 80 1.40 -2.96 -7.57
N LEU A 81 1.54 -1.81 -8.23
CA LEU A 81 0.52 -0.74 -8.18
C LEU A 81 -0.82 -1.18 -8.80
N GLN A 82 -0.79 -1.97 -9.87
CA GLN A 82 -2.01 -2.56 -10.43
C GLN A 82 -2.69 -3.53 -9.46
N TRP A 83 -1.89 -4.30 -8.71
CA TRP A 83 -2.41 -5.18 -7.67
C TRP A 83 -3.02 -4.39 -6.52
N VAL A 84 -2.35 -3.33 -6.02
CA VAL A 84 -2.86 -2.45 -4.96
C VAL A 84 -4.23 -1.88 -5.31
N ILE A 85 -4.40 -1.34 -6.52
CA ILE A 85 -5.69 -0.78 -6.97
C ILE A 85 -6.82 -1.80 -6.84
N LYS A 86 -6.56 -3.07 -7.18
CA LYS A 86 -7.54 -4.16 -7.06
C LYS A 86 -7.87 -4.51 -5.61
N GLN A 87 -6.98 -4.23 -4.66
CA GLN A 87 -7.24 -4.47 -3.24
C GLN A 87 -8.09 -3.35 -2.64
N ILE A 88 -7.77 -2.10 -2.96
CA ILE A 88 -8.39 -0.94 -2.30
C ILE A 88 -9.72 -0.50 -2.94
N ASN A 89 -9.98 -0.85 -4.21
CA ASN A 89 -11.29 -0.69 -4.88
C ASN A 89 -12.18 -1.92 -4.72
#